data_AF-A0A238USS6-F1
#
_entry.id   AF-A0A238USS6-F1
#
_cell.length_a   1.000
_cell.length_b   1.000
_cell.length_c   1.000
_cell.angle_alpha   90.00
_cell.angle_beta   90.00
_cell.angle_gamma   90.00
#
_symmetry.space_group_name_H-M   'P 1'
#
loop_
_entity.id
_entity.type
_entity.pdbx_description
1 polymer ?
#
loop_
_entity_poly.entity_id
_entity_poly.type
_entity_poly.pdbx_seq_one_letter_code
_entity_poly.pdbx_strand_id
1 'polypeptide(L)'
;MSCPPKPVNKARHKGMPGVVRIGETIQGTGRMRTIILAMMTLLPLPAAAFTAQNGMTATQLNPTEIAVLHEVKRGDTDYWCAAGDFAQRALGLPGRTRLWRASPEPRGAGEGIVFTLDPARQAPGSGLSQFGAGPRDGSVSVAMAAGNYCRIIVPPWD
;
A
#
# COMPACT_ATOMS: atom_id res chain seq x y z
N MET A 1 -35.98 18.37 34.55
CA MET A 1 -35.08 18.64 33.41
C MET A 1 -35.03 17.38 32.54
N SER A 2 -35.74 17.40 31.41
CA SER A 2 -35.83 16.28 30.46
C SER A 2 -35.23 16.72 29.14
N CYS A 3 -34.21 16.01 28.64
CA CYS A 3 -33.72 16.16 27.27
C CYS A 3 -34.48 15.19 26.34
N PRO A 4 -35.14 15.68 25.28
CA PRO A 4 -35.70 14.82 24.23
C PRO A 4 -34.63 14.37 23.21
N PRO A 5 -34.88 13.26 22.48
CA PRO A 5 -33.94 12.67 21.53
C PRO A 5 -33.79 13.44 20.21
N LYS A 6 -32.63 13.34 19.57
CA LYS A 6 -32.32 13.91 18.24
C LYS A 6 -32.89 13.05 17.09
N PRO A 7 -33.27 13.68 15.96
CA PRO A 7 -33.92 13.00 14.83
C PRO A 7 -32.97 12.23 13.90
N VAL A 8 -33.47 11.12 13.39
CA VAL A 8 -32.88 10.26 12.34
C VAL A 8 -33.26 10.81 10.96
N ASN A 9 -32.27 11.11 10.12
CA ASN A 9 -32.52 11.56 8.75
C ASN A 9 -32.58 10.39 7.76
N LYS A 10 -33.69 10.32 7.02
CA LYS A 10 -34.04 9.32 6.03
C LYS A 10 -33.93 9.95 4.64
N ALA A 11 -32.94 9.57 3.84
CA ALA A 11 -32.85 9.98 2.43
C ALA A 11 -33.22 8.81 1.52
N ARG A 12 -34.06 9.12 0.54
CA ARG A 12 -34.91 8.21 -0.24
C ARG A 12 -34.28 7.91 -1.62
N HIS A 13 -34.55 6.71 -2.10
CA HIS A 13 -34.21 6.07 -3.38
C HIS A 13 -34.40 6.90 -4.67
N LYS A 14 -33.53 6.63 -5.66
CA LYS A 14 -33.74 6.55 -7.13
C LYS A 14 -32.50 5.80 -7.65
N GLY A 15 -32.52 4.65 -8.31
CA GLY A 15 -33.36 4.14 -9.38
C GLY A 15 -32.37 3.58 -10.43
N MET A 16 -32.27 2.25 -10.54
CA MET A 16 -31.56 1.56 -11.64
C MET A 16 -32.37 1.72 -12.94
N PRO A 17 -31.71 1.83 -14.11
CA PRO A 17 -31.43 0.67 -14.96
C PRO A 17 -30.03 0.81 -15.63
N GLY A 18 -29.42 -0.14 -16.32
CA GLY A 18 -29.82 -1.41 -16.87
C GLY A 18 -28.59 -2.02 -17.56
N VAL A 19 -28.61 -3.34 -17.70
CA VAL A 19 -27.64 -4.14 -18.45
C VAL A 19 -27.56 -3.65 -19.90
N VAL A 20 -26.37 -3.27 -20.38
CA VAL A 20 -26.12 -3.05 -21.81
C VAL A 20 -25.41 -4.29 -22.36
N ARG A 21 -26.16 -5.06 -23.15
CA ARG A 21 -25.67 -6.09 -24.06
C ARG A 21 -26.22 -5.75 -25.45
N ILE A 22 -25.49 -6.18 -26.48
CA ILE A 22 -25.72 -6.01 -27.94
C ILE A 22 -25.25 -4.63 -28.45
N GLY A 23 -24.51 -4.49 -29.53
CA GLY A 23 -24.34 -5.32 -30.71
C GLY A 23 -24.39 -4.37 -31.92
N GLU A 24 -23.77 -4.77 -33.02
CA GLU A 24 -23.92 -4.19 -34.37
C GLU A 24 -23.18 -2.88 -34.73
N THR A 25 -22.03 -3.08 -35.36
CA THR A 25 -21.59 -2.53 -36.66
C THR A 25 -22.44 -1.40 -37.29
N ILE A 26 -21.86 -0.20 -37.42
CA ILE A 26 -22.31 0.79 -38.41
C ILE A 26 -21.14 1.14 -39.32
N GLN A 27 -21.17 0.54 -40.50
CA GLN A 27 -20.36 0.86 -41.67
C GLN A 27 -20.83 2.19 -42.28
N GLY A 28 -19.86 3.03 -42.64
CA GLY A 28 -19.87 3.62 -43.98
C GLY A 28 -20.23 5.11 -44.12
N THR A 29 -19.26 5.81 -44.72
CA THR A 29 -19.40 6.91 -45.69
C THR A 29 -19.63 8.33 -45.17
N GLY A 30 -18.57 9.15 -45.24
CA GLY A 30 -18.71 10.61 -45.23
C GLY A 30 -17.45 11.38 -44.83
N ARG A 31 -16.64 11.78 -45.83
CA ARG A 31 -15.68 12.89 -45.81
C ARG A 31 -14.58 12.90 -44.72
N MET A 32 -13.39 12.53 -45.19
CA MET A 32 -12.07 12.91 -44.66
C MET A 32 -12.05 14.33 -44.07
N ARG A 33 -11.95 14.44 -42.74
CA ARG A 33 -11.28 15.55 -42.02
C ARG A 33 -11.07 15.17 -40.55
N THR A 34 -9.88 14.63 -40.28
CA THR A 34 -9.09 14.86 -39.05
C THR A 34 -9.84 14.87 -37.72
N ILE A 35 -10.01 13.70 -37.09
CA ILE A 35 -9.95 13.56 -35.63
C ILE A 35 -9.17 12.27 -35.32
N ILE A 36 -7.87 12.30 -35.62
CA ILE A 36 -6.89 11.38 -35.01
C ILE A 36 -6.35 12.14 -33.80
N LEU A 37 -7.06 12.14 -32.68
CA LEU A 37 -6.46 12.48 -31.38
C LEU A 37 -7.44 12.14 -30.26
N ALA A 38 -6.91 11.59 -29.17
CA ALA A 38 -7.61 11.20 -27.95
C ALA A 38 -8.21 9.79 -27.92
N MET A 39 -7.48 8.80 -28.48
CA MET A 39 -7.40 7.50 -27.80
C MET A 39 -6.36 7.69 -26.68
N MET A 40 -6.78 8.30 -25.56
CA MET A 40 -5.97 8.38 -24.35
C MET A 40 -5.85 6.94 -23.84
N THR A 41 -4.81 6.26 -24.30
CA THR A 41 -4.42 4.94 -23.82
C THR A 41 -4.23 5.04 -22.32
N LEU A 42 -5.17 4.46 -21.57
CA LEU A 42 -5.03 4.19 -20.15
C LEU A 42 -3.92 3.12 -20.04
N LEU A 43 -2.65 3.53 -20.12
CA LEU A 43 -1.55 2.59 -19.89
C LEU A 43 -1.70 2.14 -18.43
N PRO A 44 -1.83 0.82 -18.15
CA PRO A 44 -1.71 0.33 -16.79
C PRO A 44 -0.32 0.74 -16.30
N LEU A 45 -0.28 1.68 -15.35
CA LEU A 45 0.97 2.04 -14.69
C LEU A 45 1.48 0.77 -14.01
N PRO A 46 2.70 0.30 -14.33
CA PRO A 46 3.27 -0.81 -13.60
C PRO A 46 3.34 -0.42 -12.12
N ALA A 47 2.86 -1.29 -11.24
CA ALA A 47 3.08 -1.12 -9.81
C ALA A 47 4.59 -0.98 -9.59
N ALA A 48 5.03 0.20 -9.15
CA ALA A 48 6.44 0.52 -9.08
C ALA A 48 7.12 -0.39 -8.04
N ALA A 49 8.03 -1.24 -8.52
CA ALA A 49 8.96 -1.97 -7.68
C ALA A 49 10.09 -1.01 -7.26
N PHE A 50 10.27 -0.86 -5.95
CA PHE A 50 11.24 0.03 -5.35
C PHE A 50 12.28 -0.78 -4.61
N THR A 51 13.55 -0.49 -4.89
CA THR A 51 14.67 -1.06 -4.15
C THR A 51 15.00 -0.16 -2.96
N ALA A 52 14.82 -0.70 -1.76
CA ALA A 52 15.15 -0.03 -0.52
C ALA A 52 16.66 0.06 -0.29
N GLN A 53 17.08 0.91 0.64
CA GLN A 53 18.50 1.13 0.98
C GLN A 53 19.24 -0.15 1.39
N ASN A 54 18.56 -1.11 2.00
CA ASN A 54 19.15 -2.40 2.36
C ASN A 54 19.22 -3.40 1.19
N GLY A 55 18.83 -2.99 -0.02
CA GLY A 55 18.80 -3.79 -1.24
C GLY A 55 17.51 -4.56 -1.47
N MET A 56 16.54 -4.49 -0.54
CA MET A 56 15.32 -5.28 -0.67
C MET A 56 14.26 -4.61 -1.54
N THR A 57 13.43 -5.42 -2.19
CA THR A 57 12.38 -4.89 -3.08
C THR A 57 11.03 -4.77 -2.38
N ALA A 58 10.47 -3.57 -2.38
CA ALA A 58 9.14 -3.25 -1.90
C ALA A 58 8.23 -2.79 -3.06
N THR A 59 6.95 -3.10 -2.97
CA THR A 59 5.92 -2.74 -3.96
C THR A 59 4.66 -2.29 -3.24
N GLN A 60 3.90 -1.38 -3.83
CA GLN A 60 2.59 -1.02 -3.32
C GLN A 60 1.55 -2.02 -3.82
N LEU A 61 0.83 -2.69 -2.91
CA LEU A 61 -0.29 -3.57 -3.28
C LEU A 61 -1.60 -2.78 -3.44
N ASN A 62 -1.81 -1.79 -2.57
CA ASN A 62 -2.94 -0.86 -2.60
C ASN A 62 -2.56 0.41 -1.81
N PRO A 63 -3.44 1.44 -1.72
CA PRO A 63 -3.08 2.71 -1.09
C PRO A 63 -2.61 2.59 0.37
N THR A 64 -2.97 1.51 1.06
CA THR A 64 -2.62 1.28 2.47
C THR A 64 -1.62 0.15 2.66
N GLU A 65 -1.38 -0.72 1.68
CA GLU A 65 -0.57 -1.92 1.85
C GLU A 65 0.68 -1.94 0.98
N ILE A 66 1.76 -2.42 1.59
CA ILE A 66 3.10 -2.48 1.02
C ILE A 66 3.57 -3.92 1.13
N ALA A 67 3.89 -4.55 0.01
CA ALA A 67 4.52 -5.87 -0.01
C ALA A 67 6.02 -5.74 -0.15
N VAL A 68 6.75 -6.36 0.75
CA VAL A 68 8.19 -6.56 0.65
C VAL A 68 8.44 -7.99 0.21
N LEU A 69 9.11 -8.16 -0.94
CA LEU A 69 9.38 -9.46 -1.53
C LEU A 69 10.28 -10.31 -0.63
N HIS A 70 10.13 -11.62 -0.73
CA HIS A 70 10.96 -12.54 0.03
C HIS A 70 12.41 -12.51 -0.46
N GLU A 71 13.33 -12.37 0.48
CA GLU A 71 14.75 -12.55 0.26
C GLU A 71 15.34 -13.52 1.29
N VAL A 72 16.27 -14.35 0.82
CA VAL A 72 16.99 -15.30 1.67
C VAL A 72 17.95 -14.57 2.60
N LYS A 73 18.15 -15.10 3.81
CA LYS A 73 19.07 -14.56 4.83
C LYS A 73 18.73 -13.13 5.34
N ARG A 74 17.46 -12.72 5.24
CA ARG A 74 16.96 -11.44 5.79
C ARG A 74 16.18 -11.67 7.08
N GLY A 75 16.41 -10.81 8.07
CA GLY A 75 15.67 -10.79 9.33
C GLY A 75 14.51 -9.80 9.29
N ASP A 76 13.63 -9.85 10.28
CA ASP A 76 12.42 -9.01 10.32
C ASP A 76 12.75 -7.52 10.20
N THR A 77 13.79 -7.04 10.89
CA THR A 77 14.24 -5.64 10.82
C THR A 77 14.57 -5.20 9.40
N ASP A 78 15.10 -6.09 8.55
CA ASP A 78 15.34 -5.76 7.14
C ASP A 78 14.01 -5.48 6.42
N TYR A 79 12.97 -6.29 6.67
CA TYR A 79 11.63 -6.09 6.08
C TYR A 79 11.00 -4.78 6.55
N TRP A 80 11.16 -4.43 7.83
CA TRP A 80 10.74 -3.14 8.34
C TRP A 80 11.51 -1.98 7.70
N CYS A 81 12.82 -2.11 7.50
CA CYS A 81 13.59 -1.13 6.75
C CYS A 81 13.01 -0.92 5.35
N ALA A 82 12.79 -2.00 4.59
CA ALA A 82 12.33 -1.87 3.22
C ALA A 82 10.95 -1.23 3.11
N ALA A 83 10.03 -1.59 4.00
CA ALA A 83 8.71 -0.99 4.05
C ALA A 83 8.74 0.47 4.51
N GLY A 84 9.57 0.80 5.50
CA GLY A 84 9.77 2.18 5.97
C GLY A 84 10.40 3.08 4.90
N ASP A 85 11.44 2.58 4.23
CA ASP A 85 12.14 3.30 3.16
C ASP A 85 11.22 3.55 1.97
N PHE A 86 10.40 2.56 1.60
CA PHE A 86 9.36 2.71 0.59
C PHE A 86 8.32 3.75 0.98
N ALA A 87 7.76 3.66 2.19
CA ALA A 87 6.77 4.61 2.70
C ALA A 87 7.32 6.05 2.73
N GLN A 88 8.58 6.22 3.10
CA GLN A 88 9.21 7.53 3.20
C GLN A 88 9.60 8.10 1.84
N ARG A 89 10.32 7.32 1.01
CA ARG A 89 10.97 7.82 -0.21
C ARG A 89 10.13 7.63 -1.47
N ALA A 90 9.39 6.52 -1.56
CA ALA A 90 8.55 6.25 -2.73
C ALA A 90 7.14 6.85 -2.57
N LEU A 91 6.54 6.73 -1.38
CA LEU A 91 5.20 7.28 -1.10
C LEU A 91 5.22 8.72 -0.54
N GLY A 92 6.38 9.24 -0.12
CA GLY A 92 6.50 10.59 0.42
C GLY A 92 5.78 10.80 1.75
N LEU A 93 5.54 9.74 2.53
CA LEU A 93 4.77 9.83 3.76
C LEU A 93 5.59 10.48 4.88
N PRO A 94 4.95 11.25 5.79
CA PRO A 94 5.64 11.82 6.94
C PRO A 94 6.29 10.75 7.81
N GLY A 95 7.47 11.02 8.37
CA GLY A 95 8.19 10.07 9.23
C GLY A 95 7.43 9.62 10.48
N ARG A 96 6.47 10.43 10.97
CA ARG A 96 5.58 10.09 12.10
C ARG A 96 4.46 9.11 11.73
N THR A 97 4.25 8.84 10.45
CA THR A 97 3.23 7.89 9.97
C THR A 97 3.49 6.53 10.57
N ARG A 98 2.43 5.85 11.01
CA ARG A 98 2.52 4.55 11.65
C ARG A 98 2.43 3.46 10.58
N LEU A 99 3.22 2.42 10.79
CA LEU A 99 3.31 1.24 9.94
C LEU A 99 3.09 0.01 10.81
N TRP A 100 2.25 -0.90 10.35
CA TRP A 100 1.95 -2.18 10.98
C TRP A 100 2.27 -3.31 10.03
N ARG A 101 2.44 -4.52 10.57
CA ARG A 101 2.53 -5.73 9.75
C ARG A 101 1.13 -6.34 9.57
N ALA A 102 0.74 -6.52 8.32
CA ALA A 102 -0.54 -7.11 7.92
C ALA A 102 -0.45 -8.62 7.67
N SER A 103 0.74 -9.17 7.42
CA SER A 103 0.91 -10.62 7.34
C SER A 103 0.96 -11.28 8.72
N PRO A 104 0.28 -12.42 8.92
CA PRO A 104 0.31 -13.16 10.19
C PRO A 104 1.69 -13.76 10.48
N GLU A 105 1.91 -14.09 11.74
CA GLU A 105 3.06 -14.88 12.20
C GLU A 105 2.58 -16.29 12.57
N PRO A 106 3.32 -17.37 12.23
CA PRO A 106 4.60 -17.42 11.51
C PRO A 106 4.45 -17.17 10.00
N ARG A 107 5.49 -16.60 9.39
CA ARG A 107 5.58 -16.39 7.93
C ARG A 107 5.79 -17.74 7.23
N GLY A 108 5.10 -17.98 6.11
CA GLY A 108 5.37 -19.14 5.26
C GLY A 108 6.79 -19.10 4.69
N ALA A 109 7.43 -20.26 4.56
CA ALA A 109 8.74 -20.34 3.92
C ALA A 109 8.66 -19.83 2.47
N GLY A 110 9.54 -18.90 2.10
CA GLY A 110 9.53 -18.30 0.77
C GLY A 110 8.58 -17.11 0.58
N GLU A 111 7.77 -16.75 1.59
CA GLU A 111 6.79 -15.65 1.46
C GLU A 111 7.36 -14.29 1.85
N GLY A 112 6.90 -13.23 1.18
CA GLY A 112 7.21 -11.86 1.56
C GLY A 112 6.49 -11.44 2.84
N ILE A 113 6.65 -10.17 3.21
CA ILE A 113 5.91 -9.56 4.34
C ILE A 113 5.06 -8.43 3.79
N VAL A 114 3.78 -8.42 4.18
CA VAL A 114 2.86 -7.33 3.88
C VAL A 114 2.77 -6.42 5.09
N PHE A 115 2.97 -5.14 4.84
CA PHE A 115 2.79 -4.05 5.79
C PHE A 115 1.55 -3.25 5.43
N THR A 116 1.01 -2.55 6.42
CA THR A 116 -0.15 -1.67 6.24
C THR A 116 0.02 -0.35 6.97
N LEU A 117 -0.60 0.68 6.42
CA LEU A 117 -0.81 2.01 7.01
C LEU A 117 -2.15 2.10 7.72
N ASP A 118 -3.00 1.06 7.63
CA ASP A 118 -4.30 0.98 8.29
C ASP A 118 -4.22 0.06 9.53
N PRO A 119 -4.40 0.58 10.76
CA PRO A 119 -4.35 -0.24 11.97
C PRO A 119 -5.41 -1.36 11.97
N ALA A 120 -6.53 -1.21 11.27
CA ALA A 120 -7.57 -2.23 11.22
C ALA A 120 -7.14 -3.50 10.45
N ARG A 121 -6.09 -3.39 9.63
CA ARG A 121 -5.54 -4.50 8.84
C ARG A 121 -4.29 -5.13 9.47
N GLN A 122 -3.96 -4.73 10.68
CA GLN A 122 -2.87 -5.32 11.45
C GLN A 122 -3.15 -6.80 11.73
N ALA A 123 -2.16 -7.66 11.48
CA ALA A 123 -2.23 -9.05 11.90
C ALA A 123 -2.03 -9.20 13.43
N PRO A 124 -2.76 -10.12 14.10
CA PRO A 124 -2.52 -10.41 15.51
C PRO A 124 -1.08 -10.89 15.75
N GLY A 125 -0.42 -10.37 16.79
CA GLY A 125 0.93 -10.80 17.20
C GLY A 125 2.08 -10.37 16.28
N SER A 126 1.82 -9.59 15.23
CA SER A 126 2.81 -9.27 14.17
C SER A 126 3.74 -8.08 14.45
N GLY A 127 3.62 -7.47 15.63
CA GLY A 127 4.23 -6.18 15.95
C GLY A 127 5.62 -6.27 16.60
N LEU A 128 6.59 -5.50 16.09
CA LEU A 128 7.92 -5.31 16.73
C LEU A 128 7.87 -4.50 18.03
N SER A 129 6.70 -4.01 18.45
CA SER A 129 6.53 -3.13 19.62
C SER A 129 6.93 -3.73 20.96
N GLN A 130 7.45 -4.96 20.97
CA GLN A 130 8.15 -5.55 22.10
C GLN A 130 9.51 -4.86 22.33
N PHE A 131 10.15 -4.34 21.27
CA PHE A 131 11.51 -3.80 21.28
C PHE A 131 11.52 -2.29 20.94
N GLY A 132 11.15 -1.40 21.88
CA GLY A 132 11.28 0.06 21.71
C GLY A 132 10.48 0.94 22.67
N ALA A 133 10.74 2.25 22.65
CA ALA A 133 10.05 3.29 23.46
C ALA A 133 8.76 3.86 22.82
N GLY A 134 8.25 3.21 21.77
CA GLY A 134 7.05 3.63 21.05
C GLY A 134 5.75 3.04 21.62
N PRO A 135 4.59 3.39 21.03
CA PRO A 135 3.31 2.76 21.32
C PRO A 135 3.41 1.23 21.29
N ARG A 136 2.84 0.56 22.31
CA ARG A 136 2.80 -0.90 22.44
C ARG A 136 1.63 -1.51 21.63
N ASP A 137 1.37 -0.95 20.46
CA ASP A 137 0.23 -1.28 19.59
C ASP A 137 0.62 -2.15 18.39
N GLY A 138 1.88 -2.58 18.32
CA GLY A 138 2.42 -3.35 17.22
C GLY A 138 2.91 -2.52 16.03
N SER A 139 2.81 -1.19 16.08
CA SER A 139 3.34 -0.31 15.03
C SER A 139 4.75 0.21 15.29
N VAL A 140 5.37 0.61 14.19
CA VAL A 140 6.61 1.39 14.15
C VAL A 140 6.37 2.63 13.29
N SER A 141 6.98 3.76 13.63
CA SER A 141 6.90 4.95 12.77
C SER A 141 7.77 4.76 11.52
N VAL A 142 7.35 5.31 10.38
CA VAL A 142 8.11 5.28 9.12
C VAL A 142 9.56 5.72 9.31
N ALA A 143 9.81 6.81 10.05
CA ALA A 143 11.16 7.29 10.33
C ALA A 143 11.98 6.32 11.22
N MET A 144 11.34 5.59 12.13
CA MET A 144 12.04 4.59 12.95
C MET A 144 12.39 3.37 12.08
N ALA A 145 11.47 2.95 11.23
CA ALA A 145 11.66 1.83 10.32
C ALA A 145 12.78 2.12 9.30
N ALA A 146 12.72 3.27 8.63
CA ALA A 146 13.72 3.69 7.64
C ALA A 146 15.05 4.13 8.28
N GLY A 147 15.02 4.73 9.47
CA GLY A 147 16.21 5.29 10.12
C GLY A 147 17.00 4.28 10.95
N ASN A 148 16.33 3.46 11.76
CA ASN A 148 16.99 2.59 12.73
C ASN A 148 17.14 1.14 12.26
N TYR A 149 16.29 0.67 11.34
CA TYR A 149 16.38 -0.71 10.85
C TYR A 149 17.09 -0.83 9.51
N CYS A 150 17.31 0.29 8.81
CA CYS A 150 18.10 0.26 7.59
C CYS A 150 19.59 0.17 7.91
N ARG A 151 20.06 -1.08 7.92
CA ARG A 151 21.49 -1.39 7.86
C ARG A 151 21.97 -1.00 6.46
N ILE A 152 22.78 0.05 6.35
CA ILE A 152 23.50 0.30 5.10
C ILE A 152 24.48 -0.86 4.93
N ILE A 153 24.33 -1.63 3.86
CA ILE A 153 25.35 -2.60 3.46
C ILE A 153 26.54 -1.77 2.97
N VAL A 154 27.50 -1.51 3.86
CA VAL A 154 28.78 -0.90 3.46
C VAL A 154 29.56 -1.99 2.72
N PRO A 155 29.96 -1.79 1.45
CA PRO A 155 30.80 -2.77 0.75
C PRO A 155 32.13 -2.96 1.50
N PRO A 156 32.68 -4.18 1.57
CA PRO A 156 33.83 -4.50 2.43
C PRO A 156 35.20 -4.08 1.86
N TRP A 157 35.29 -2.95 1.16
CA TRP A 157 36.57 -2.45 0.64
C TRP A 157 36.86 -1.05 1.19
N ASP A 158 37.34 -1.03 2.44
CA ASP A 158 38.18 -0.01 3.04
C ASP A 158 39.62 -0.57 3.18
#